data_AF-A0A844H687-F1
#
_entry.id   AF-A0A844H687-F1
#
_cell.length_a   1.000
_cell.length_b   1.000
_cell.length_c   1.000
_cell.angle_alpha   90.00
_cell.angle_beta   90.00
_cell.angle_gamma   90.00
#
_symmetry.space_group_name_H-M   'P 1'
#
loop_
_entity.id
_entity.type
_entity.pdbx_description
1 polymer ?
#
loop_
_entity_poly.entity_id
_entity_poly.type
_entity_poly.pdbx_seq_one_letter_code
_entity_poly.pdbx_strand_id
1 'polypeptide(L)'
;MRWPWRKPRCADPTFSAAIRQGYPPHAEARHPWRAGDARIQWYSTPALMKSWQDGVLTRMFYIAYEQEGRALKGTPLMIAATAGNVPDAYRPGGRNMFPIIDLLAPLRATAHRCGLAWAKPFILYEADKLAPEALEAAGADYATVLEGWIQETVAAGQAA
;
A
#
# COMPACT_ATOMS: atom_id res chain seq x y z
N MET A 1 13.71 32.14 -3.67
CA MET A 1 13.08 31.35 -4.75
C MET A 1 11.80 30.74 -4.22
N ARG A 2 10.65 31.16 -4.74
CA ARG A 2 9.31 30.82 -4.24
C ARG A 2 8.68 29.89 -5.27
N TRP A 3 8.53 28.61 -4.96
CA TRP A 3 7.88 27.63 -5.84
C TRP A 3 6.37 27.93 -5.89
N PRO A 4 5.79 28.24 -7.06
CA PRO A 4 4.38 28.58 -7.14
C PRO A 4 3.56 27.31 -7.30
N TRP A 5 3.15 26.69 -6.20
CA TRP A 5 2.00 25.80 -6.21
C TRP A 5 0.75 26.66 -6.46
N ARG A 6 0.39 26.87 -7.74
CA ARG A 6 -0.97 27.25 -8.11
C ARG A 6 -1.82 25.98 -7.99
N LYS A 7 -2.91 26.03 -7.22
CA LYS A 7 -3.95 24.98 -7.23
C LYS A 7 -4.29 24.68 -8.70
N PRO A 8 -4.31 23.41 -9.15
CA PRO A 8 -4.79 23.10 -10.49
C PRO A 8 -6.22 23.63 -10.61
N ARG A 9 -6.46 24.52 -11.57
CA ARG A 9 -7.83 24.82 -12.00
C ARG A 9 -8.33 23.56 -12.71
N CYS A 10 -9.44 23.00 -12.24
CA CYS A 10 -10.11 21.79 -12.75
C CYS A 10 -10.58 21.84 -14.23
N ALA A 11 -9.97 22.63 -15.11
CA ALA A 11 -10.51 22.91 -16.44
C ALA A 11 -9.45 22.87 -17.55
N ASP A 12 -8.49 21.95 -17.48
CA ASP A 12 -7.69 21.57 -18.66
C ASP A 12 -8.39 20.43 -19.40
N PRO A 13 -8.97 20.68 -20.60
CA PRO A 13 -9.68 19.66 -21.37
C PRO A 13 -8.77 18.58 -21.95
N THR A 14 -7.45 18.78 -22.00
CA THR A 14 -6.49 17.80 -22.56
C THR A 14 -6.10 16.74 -21.53
N PHE A 15 -6.05 17.08 -20.24
CA PHE A 15 -5.95 16.08 -19.14
C PHE A 15 -7.24 15.27 -18.97
N SER A 16 -8.37 15.87 -19.34
CA SER A 16 -9.69 15.26 -19.27
C SER A 16 -9.95 14.22 -20.37
N ALA A 17 -9.23 14.26 -21.50
CA ALA A 17 -9.40 13.31 -22.61
C ALA A 17 -8.73 11.94 -22.35
N ALA A 18 -7.56 11.90 -21.71
CA ALA A 18 -6.89 10.65 -21.35
C ALA A 18 -7.59 9.88 -20.22
N ILE A 19 -8.39 10.57 -19.40
CA ILE A 19 -9.26 9.96 -18.36
C ILE A 19 -10.65 9.62 -18.91
N ARG A 20 -11.14 10.30 -19.97
CA ARG A 20 -12.43 10.02 -20.61
C ARG A 20 -12.44 8.80 -21.53
N GLN A 21 -11.29 8.37 -22.05
CA GLN A 21 -11.16 7.08 -22.74
C GLN A 21 -11.02 5.92 -21.73
N GLY A 22 -11.80 6.05 -20.65
CA GLY A 22 -11.82 5.22 -19.48
C GLY A 22 -12.09 3.77 -19.83
N TYR A 23 -11.28 2.92 -19.21
CA TYR A 23 -11.71 1.74 -18.47
C TYR A 23 -13.23 1.44 -18.59
N PRO A 24 -13.62 0.26 -19.06
CA PRO A 24 -15.04 -0.06 -19.23
C PRO A 24 -15.78 0.15 -17.91
N PRO A 25 -17.06 0.55 -17.95
CA PRO A 25 -17.84 0.78 -16.74
C PRO A 25 -17.92 -0.55 -15.99
N HIS A 26 -17.25 -0.64 -14.84
CA HIS A 26 -17.56 -1.67 -13.88
C HIS A 26 -18.96 -1.35 -13.36
N ALA A 27 -19.94 -1.94 -14.05
CA ALA A 27 -21.23 -2.25 -13.50
C ALA A 27 -21.03 -2.81 -12.09
N GLU A 28 -21.86 -2.30 -11.17
CA GLU A 28 -22.11 -2.77 -9.82
C GLU A 28 -21.61 -4.19 -9.57
N ALA A 29 -20.35 -4.28 -9.14
CA ALA A 29 -19.80 -5.55 -8.73
C ALA A 29 -19.42 -5.43 -7.27
N ARG A 30 -20.34 -5.92 -6.43
CA ARG A 30 -19.97 -6.52 -5.14
C ARG A 30 -19.00 -7.67 -5.43
N HIS A 31 -17.74 -7.35 -5.70
CA HIS A 31 -16.71 -8.36 -5.86
C HIS A 31 -16.16 -8.68 -4.46
N PRO A 32 -16.28 -9.94 -3.99
CA PRO A 32 -15.52 -10.36 -2.83
C PRO A 32 -14.03 -10.22 -3.15
N TRP A 33 -13.26 -9.64 -2.24
CA TRP A 33 -11.81 -9.48 -2.29
C TRP A 33 -11.16 -10.70 -2.96
N ARG A 34 -10.50 -10.51 -4.11
CA ARG A 34 -9.79 -11.60 -4.79
C ARG A 34 -8.34 -11.58 -4.33
N ALA A 35 -7.70 -12.75 -4.25
CA ALA A 35 -6.28 -12.92 -3.91
C ALA A 35 -5.28 -12.13 -4.82
N GLY A 36 -5.76 -11.41 -5.84
CA GLY A 36 -4.98 -10.49 -6.66
C GLY A 36 -4.79 -9.08 -6.08
N ASP A 37 -5.59 -8.68 -5.09
CA ASP A 37 -5.65 -7.29 -4.62
C ASP A 37 -4.45 -6.88 -3.74
N ALA A 38 -3.65 -7.83 -3.26
CA ALA A 38 -2.43 -7.61 -2.47
C ALA A 38 -1.12 -7.72 -3.29
N ARG A 39 -1.19 -7.66 -4.62
CA ARG A 39 -0.01 -7.78 -5.50
C ARG A 39 0.70 -6.44 -5.66
N ILE A 40 2.03 -6.45 -5.62
CA ILE A 40 2.84 -5.33 -6.09
C ILE A 40 2.65 -5.23 -7.61
N GLN A 41 2.05 -4.13 -8.07
CA GLN A 41 1.79 -3.89 -9.48
C GLN A 41 2.73 -2.79 -9.97
N TRP A 42 3.61 -3.13 -10.92
CA TRP A 42 4.63 -2.19 -11.43
C TRP A 42 5.41 -1.48 -10.32
N TYR A 43 5.84 -2.25 -9.31
CA TYR A 43 6.59 -1.77 -8.15
C TYR A 43 5.84 -0.71 -7.31
N SER A 44 4.51 -0.71 -7.39
CA SER A 44 3.62 0.22 -6.70
C SER A 44 2.38 -0.51 -6.17
N THR A 45 1.49 0.24 -5.50
CA THR A 45 0.19 -0.26 -5.06
C THR A 45 -0.77 -0.41 -6.23
N PRO A 46 -1.72 -1.36 -6.18
CA PRO A 46 -2.81 -1.44 -7.15
C PRO A 46 -3.57 -0.12 -7.30
N ALA A 47 -4.14 0.12 -8.48
CA ALA A 47 -4.82 1.39 -8.81
C ALA A 47 -5.94 1.75 -7.81
N LEU A 48 -6.70 0.75 -7.34
CA LEU A 48 -7.75 0.94 -6.33
C LEU A 48 -7.17 1.45 -5.00
N MET A 49 -6.08 0.83 -4.54
CA MET A 49 -5.39 1.23 -3.31
C MET A 49 -4.76 2.63 -3.44
N LYS A 50 -4.25 2.99 -4.63
CA LYS A 50 -3.75 4.33 -4.89
C LYS A 50 -4.88 5.38 -4.90
N SER A 51 -6.01 5.06 -5.51
CA SER A 51 -7.19 5.92 -5.51
C SER A 51 -7.74 6.15 -4.10
N TRP A 52 -7.77 5.10 -3.28
CA TRP A 52 -8.13 5.22 -1.86
C TRP A 52 -7.15 6.14 -1.11
N GLN A 53 -5.83 5.96 -1.28
CA GLN A 53 -4.83 6.82 -0.66
C GLN A 53 -5.05 8.30 -1.06
N ASP A 54 -5.25 8.56 -2.34
CA ASP A 54 -5.44 9.92 -2.86
C ASP A 54 -6.71 10.58 -2.32
N GLY A 55 -7.82 9.85 -2.21
CA GLY A 55 -9.06 10.40 -1.67
C GLY A 55 -9.06 10.54 -0.15
N VAL A 56 -8.79 9.43 0.54
CA VAL A 56 -8.94 9.34 2.00
C VAL A 56 -7.82 10.07 2.72
N LEU A 57 -6.55 9.85 2.35
CA LEU A 57 -5.46 10.55 3.03
C LEU A 57 -5.47 12.05 2.71
N THR A 58 -5.94 12.46 1.53
CA THR A 58 -6.11 13.89 1.24
C THR A 58 -7.16 14.52 2.15
N ARG A 59 -8.32 13.87 2.29
CA ARG A 59 -9.35 14.33 3.22
C ARG A 59 -8.82 14.39 4.65
N MET A 60 -8.31 13.26 5.15
CA MET A 60 -7.92 13.12 6.55
C MET A 60 -6.75 14.04 6.93
N PHE A 61 -5.76 14.27 6.04
CA PHE A 61 -4.54 14.99 6.42
C PHE A 61 -4.40 16.40 5.84
N TYR A 62 -5.16 16.77 4.80
CA TYR A 62 -5.13 18.13 4.24
C TYR A 62 -6.43 18.92 4.42
N ILE A 63 -7.56 18.26 4.67
CA ILE A 63 -8.87 18.93 4.80
C ILE A 63 -9.38 18.87 6.25
N ALA A 64 -9.40 17.69 6.87
CA ALA A 64 -10.06 17.42 8.15
C ALA A 64 -9.08 16.80 9.17
N TYR A 65 -7.90 17.38 9.33
CA TYR A 65 -6.86 16.82 10.20
C TYR A 65 -7.28 16.68 11.65
N GLU A 66 -7.86 17.72 12.25
CA GLU A 66 -8.21 17.70 13.66
C GLU A 66 -9.36 16.72 13.97
N GLN A 67 -10.30 16.58 13.04
CA GLN A 67 -11.49 15.74 13.22
C GLN A 67 -11.25 14.27 12.84
N GLU A 68 -10.39 14.00 11.85
CA GLU A 68 -10.21 12.66 11.27
C GLU A 68 -8.74 12.21 11.31
N GLY A 69 -7.82 13.01 10.75
CA GLY A 69 -6.42 12.61 10.58
C GLY A 69 -5.65 12.40 11.88
N ARG A 70 -5.91 13.22 12.91
CA ARG A 70 -5.24 13.15 14.21
C ARG A 70 -5.42 11.78 14.88
N ALA A 71 -6.56 11.13 14.67
CA ALA A 71 -6.87 9.83 15.26
C ALA A 71 -5.95 8.70 14.77
N LEU A 72 -5.27 8.88 13.63
CA LEU A 72 -4.32 7.90 13.09
C LEU A 72 -2.90 8.04 13.66
N LYS A 73 -2.59 9.12 14.37
CA LYS A 73 -1.23 9.36 14.86
C LYS A 73 -0.84 8.29 15.89
N GLY A 74 0.29 7.65 15.66
CA GLY A 74 0.83 6.58 16.51
C GLY A 74 0.32 5.19 16.16
N THR A 75 -0.72 5.07 15.32
CA THR A 75 -1.25 3.77 14.88
C THR A 75 -0.21 3.06 14.02
N PRO A 76 0.14 1.80 14.30
CA PRO A 76 1.11 1.09 13.50
C PRO A 76 0.55 0.66 12.14
N LEU A 77 1.44 0.53 11.17
CA LEU A 77 1.15 0.10 9.81
C LEU A 77 2.12 -1.01 9.39
N MET A 78 1.57 -2.18 9.09
CA MET A 78 2.27 -3.26 8.40
C MET A 78 1.77 -3.36 6.96
N ILE A 79 2.69 -3.47 6.01
CA ILE A 79 2.38 -3.78 4.61
C ILE A 79 2.50 -5.29 4.42
N ALA A 80 1.43 -5.93 3.94
CA ALA A 80 1.45 -7.31 3.46
C ALA A 80 1.29 -7.29 1.94
N ALA A 81 2.24 -7.87 1.20
CA ALA A 81 2.21 -7.88 -0.25
C ALA A 81 2.78 -9.16 -0.86
N THR A 82 2.39 -9.43 -2.10
CA THR A 82 2.93 -10.52 -2.91
C THR A 82 3.76 -9.97 -4.08
N ALA A 83 4.83 -10.69 -4.45
CA ALA A 83 5.74 -10.36 -5.53
C ALA A 83 5.91 -11.57 -6.46
N GLY A 84 5.76 -11.41 -7.77
CA GLY A 84 5.80 -12.55 -8.71
C GLY A 84 7.19 -13.11 -9.03
N ASN A 85 8.26 -12.44 -8.59
CA ASN A 85 9.64 -12.86 -8.85
C ASN A 85 10.28 -13.46 -7.60
N VAL A 86 11.41 -14.17 -7.77
CA VAL A 86 12.20 -14.74 -6.67
C VAL A 86 12.78 -13.64 -5.77
N PRO A 87 13.09 -13.91 -4.49
CA PRO A 87 13.79 -12.96 -3.62
C PRO A 87 15.10 -12.43 -4.21
N ASP A 88 15.86 -13.28 -4.91
CA ASP A 88 17.15 -12.94 -5.52
C ASP A 88 17.05 -11.86 -6.61
N ALA A 89 15.87 -11.67 -7.20
CA ALA A 89 15.64 -10.60 -8.15
C ALA A 89 15.65 -9.21 -7.48
N TYR A 90 15.35 -9.16 -6.17
CA TYR A 90 15.22 -7.94 -5.38
C TYR A 90 16.45 -7.70 -4.50
N ARG A 91 17.60 -7.49 -5.13
CA ARG A 91 18.85 -7.12 -4.48
C ARG A 91 19.68 -6.22 -5.39
N PRO A 92 20.69 -5.50 -4.87
CA PRO A 92 21.64 -4.79 -5.71
C PRO A 92 22.24 -5.72 -6.77
N GLY A 93 22.14 -5.32 -8.05
CA GLY A 93 22.59 -6.13 -9.19
C GLY A 93 21.65 -7.27 -9.60
N GLY A 94 20.58 -7.52 -8.84
CA GLY A 94 19.50 -8.45 -9.23
C GLY A 94 18.62 -7.87 -10.34
N ARG A 95 17.76 -8.71 -10.93
CA ARG A 95 16.90 -8.33 -12.07
C ARG A 95 16.05 -7.08 -11.83
N ASN A 96 15.56 -6.89 -10.61
CA ASN A 96 14.71 -5.76 -10.23
C ASN A 96 15.51 -4.62 -9.57
N MET A 97 16.84 -4.71 -9.59
CA MET A 97 17.84 -3.71 -9.16
C MET A 97 17.83 -3.32 -7.68
N PHE A 98 16.70 -3.41 -6.99
CA PHE A 98 16.48 -2.91 -5.64
C PHE A 98 15.96 -4.00 -4.71
N PRO A 99 16.36 -3.98 -3.42
CA PRO A 99 15.62 -4.62 -2.35
C PRO A 99 14.14 -4.25 -2.40
N ILE A 100 13.25 -5.23 -2.19
CA ILE A 100 11.80 -4.96 -2.25
C ILE A 100 11.35 -3.91 -1.24
N ILE A 101 12.03 -3.84 -0.09
CA ILE A 101 11.76 -2.86 0.95
C ILE A 101 12.01 -1.42 0.47
N ASP A 102 12.97 -1.23 -0.43
CA ASP A 102 13.28 0.09 -0.99
C ASP A 102 12.22 0.51 -2.02
N LEU A 103 11.63 -0.45 -2.73
CA LEU A 103 10.49 -0.19 -3.61
C LEU A 103 9.23 0.24 -2.84
N LEU A 104 9.14 -0.07 -1.55
CA LEU A 104 8.07 0.39 -0.67
C LEU A 104 8.34 1.79 -0.06
N ALA A 105 9.42 2.47 -0.44
CA ALA A 105 9.77 3.78 0.09
C ALA A 105 8.65 4.83 0.00
N PRO A 106 7.83 4.91 -1.08
CA PRO A 106 6.70 5.83 -1.12
C PRO A 106 5.67 5.57 0.00
N LEU A 107 5.37 4.31 0.30
CA LEU A 107 4.45 3.94 1.37
C LEU A 107 5.03 4.25 2.75
N ARG A 108 6.34 4.03 2.93
CA ARG A 108 7.05 4.40 4.16
C ARG A 108 7.04 5.92 4.38
N ALA A 109 7.20 6.70 3.31
CA ALA A 109 7.09 8.16 3.37
C ALA A 109 5.65 8.60 3.72
N THR A 110 4.63 7.96 3.14
CA THR A 110 3.23 8.18 3.50
C THR A 110 2.97 7.88 4.98
N ALA A 111 3.46 6.73 5.48
CA ALA A 111 3.34 6.37 6.89
C ALA A 111 3.94 7.43 7.81
N HIS A 112 5.16 7.88 7.51
CA HIS A 112 5.81 8.95 8.24
C HIS A 112 4.99 10.26 8.21
N ARG A 113 4.48 10.66 7.04
CA ARG A 113 3.64 11.85 6.90
C ARG A 113 2.36 11.77 7.73
N CYS A 114 1.77 10.58 7.82
CA CYS A 114 0.54 10.31 8.56
C CYS A 114 0.78 10.04 10.05
N GLY A 115 2.03 10.00 10.51
CA GLY A 115 2.37 9.66 11.89
C GLY A 115 2.10 8.18 12.23
N LEU A 116 2.07 7.30 11.23
CA LEU A 116 1.87 5.86 11.40
C LEU A 116 3.20 5.19 11.75
N ALA A 117 3.22 4.32 12.76
CA ALA A 117 4.42 3.59 13.14
C ALA A 117 4.71 2.47 12.13
N TRP A 118 5.80 2.59 11.37
CA TRP A 118 6.13 1.64 10.31
C TRP A 118 6.63 0.30 10.88
N ALA A 119 5.91 -0.77 10.57
CA ALA A 119 6.30 -2.14 10.91
C ALA A 119 7.06 -2.81 9.75
N LYS A 120 7.79 -3.89 10.05
CA LYS A 120 8.45 -4.72 9.04
C LYS A 120 7.39 -5.30 8.09
N PRO A 121 7.49 -5.10 6.77
CA PRO A 121 6.53 -5.67 5.82
C PRO A 121 6.59 -7.19 5.76
N PHE A 122 5.44 -7.82 5.48
CA PHE A 122 5.34 -9.22 5.09
C PHE A 122 5.30 -9.32 3.57
N ILE A 123 6.29 -10.01 2.98
CA ILE A 123 6.39 -10.18 1.53
C ILE A 123 6.40 -11.65 1.19
N LEU A 124 5.42 -12.09 0.40
CA LEU A 124 5.41 -13.42 -0.20
C LEU A 124 5.88 -13.37 -1.65
N TYR A 125 6.94 -14.09 -1.96
CA TYR A 125 7.50 -14.20 -3.30
C TYR A 125 6.90 -15.38 -4.07
N GLU A 126 6.83 -15.26 -5.39
CA GLU A 126 6.37 -16.30 -6.32
C GLU A 126 5.00 -16.89 -5.99
N ALA A 127 4.11 -16.08 -5.40
CA ALA A 127 2.80 -16.51 -4.92
C ALA A 127 1.94 -17.17 -6.01
N ASP A 128 2.13 -16.81 -7.28
CA ASP A 128 1.44 -17.39 -8.44
C ASP A 128 1.99 -18.74 -8.90
N LYS A 129 3.13 -19.18 -8.34
CA LYS A 129 3.82 -20.43 -8.68
C LYS A 129 3.89 -21.42 -7.53
N LEU A 130 3.39 -21.06 -6.34
CA LEU A 130 3.41 -21.96 -5.19
C LEU A 130 2.50 -23.17 -5.41
N ALA A 131 3.01 -24.35 -5.05
CA ALA A 131 2.17 -25.53 -4.89
C ALA A 131 1.14 -25.30 -3.77
N PRO A 132 -0.02 -25.98 -3.79
CA PRO A 132 -1.08 -25.79 -2.79
C PRO A 132 -0.56 -25.88 -1.35
N GLU A 133 0.30 -26.85 -1.04
CA GLU A 133 0.85 -27.06 0.30
C GLU A 133 1.76 -25.91 0.73
N ALA A 134 2.55 -25.36 -0.20
CA ALA A 134 3.41 -24.22 0.05
C ALA A 134 2.61 -22.92 0.20
N LEU A 135 1.49 -22.80 -0.51
CA LEU A 135 0.56 -21.67 -0.36
C LEU A 135 -0.15 -21.70 1.00
N GLU A 136 -0.59 -22.87 1.45
CA GLU A 136 -1.16 -23.06 2.79
C GLU A 136 -0.13 -22.74 3.89
N ALA A 137 1.10 -23.22 3.74
CA ALA A 137 2.19 -22.89 4.66
C ALA A 137 2.44 -21.37 4.70
N ALA A 138 2.48 -20.70 3.54
CA ALA A 138 2.63 -19.24 3.47
C ALA A 138 1.44 -18.50 4.14
N GLY A 139 0.24 -19.05 4.07
CA GLY A 139 -0.94 -18.54 4.78
C GLY A 139 -0.80 -18.66 6.30
N ALA A 140 -0.31 -19.79 6.79
CA ALA A 140 -0.02 -20.02 8.20
C ALA A 140 1.10 -19.10 8.73
N ASP A 141 2.15 -18.91 7.93
CA ASP A 141 3.24 -17.97 8.23
C ASP A 141 2.72 -16.54 8.33
N TYR A 142 1.87 -16.12 7.38
CA TYR A 142 1.22 -14.81 7.41
C TYR A 142 0.37 -14.63 8.67
N ALA A 143 -0.44 -15.62 9.04
CA ALA A 143 -1.26 -15.57 10.25
C ALA A 143 -0.39 -15.43 11.52
N THR A 144 0.69 -16.20 11.62
CA THR A 144 1.64 -16.14 12.75
C THR A 144 2.29 -14.76 12.87
N VAL A 145 2.74 -14.19 11.75
CA VAL A 145 3.33 -12.84 11.73
C VAL A 145 2.30 -11.78 12.12
N LEU A 146 1.06 -11.90 11.61
CA LEU A 146 -0.02 -10.97 11.92
C LEU A 146 -0.40 -11.01 13.40
N GLU A 147 -0.54 -12.20 13.98
CA GLU A 147 -0.82 -12.39 15.40
C GLU A 147 0.28 -11.78 16.27
N GLY A 148 1.55 -12.06 15.97
CA GLY A 148 2.69 -11.46 16.67
C GLY A 148 2.66 -9.93 16.60
N TRP A 149 2.45 -9.36 15.42
CA TRP A 149 2.38 -7.91 15.23
C TRP A 149 1.20 -7.26 15.97
N ILE A 150 0.05 -7.93 16.02
CA ILE A 150 -1.11 -7.48 16.81
C ILE A 150 -0.77 -7.45 18.30
N GLN A 151 -0.13 -8.50 18.83
CA GLN A 151 0.26 -8.55 20.25
C GLN A 151 1.28 -7.46 20.60
N GLU A 152 2.30 -7.26 19.76
CA GLU A 152 3.27 -6.18 19.91
C GLU A 152 2.59 -4.79 19.91
N THR A 153 1.64 -4.59 19.01
CA THR A 153 0.87 -3.35 18.89
C THR A 153 -0.01 -3.09 20.12
N VAL A 154 -0.71 -4.11 20.61
CA VAL A 154 -1.56 -4.00 21.81
C VAL A 154 -0.70 -3.71 23.03
N ALA A 155 0.42 -4.41 23.21
CA ALA A 155 1.34 -4.17 24.31
C ALA A 155 1.91 -2.74 24.29
N ALA A 156 2.32 -2.26 23.11
CA ALA A 156 2.82 -0.88 22.94
C ALA A 156 1.74 0.17 23.24
N GLY A 157 0.48 -0.09 22.86
CA GLY A 157 -0.65 0.80 23.14
C GLY A 157 -1.09 0.82 24.61
N GLN A 158 -0.84 -0.25 25.37
CA GLN A 158 -1.10 -0.30 26.81
C GLN A 158 0.00 0.40 27.65
N ALA A 159 1.19 0.56 27.10
CA ALA A 159 2.35 1.16 27.77
C ALA A 159 2.45 2.69 27.59
N ALA A 160 1.62 3.29 26.72
CA ALA A 160 1.62 4.71 26.35
C ALA A 160 0.49 5.49 27.01
#